data_AF-A0A3N1ZWC3-F1
#
_entry.id   AF-A0A3N1ZWC3-F1
#
_cell.length_a   1.000
_cell.length_b   1.000
_cell.length_c   1.000
_cell.angle_alpha   90.00
_cell.angle_beta   90.00
_cell.angle_gamma   90.00
#
_symmetry.space_group_name_H-M   'P 1'
#
loop_
_entity.id
_entity.type
_entity.pdbx_description
1 polymer ?
#
loop_
_entity_poly.entity_id
_entity_poly.type
_entity_poly.pdbx_seq_one_letter_code
_entity_poly.pdbx_strand_id
1 'polypeptide(L)'
;MPQTLISVLNRRETPSVQDVIEAEDEAFIKVPGSFTCLNPECQQICSWKPGRGRPQVFCSRRCKKRYDAVQARLMQEVERIEAVLERSPASTTAEQKAIRSMLAQRRYALRHYGIDYQEFQGEANQGTA
;
A
#
# COMPACT_ATOMS: atom_id res chain seq x y z
N MET A 1 12.46 23.77 13.26
CA MET A 1 11.81 22.63 12.58
C MET A 1 11.70 21.48 13.56
N PRO A 2 10.61 20.69 13.56
CA PRO A 2 10.50 19.52 14.43
C PRO A 2 11.63 18.53 14.13
N GLN A 3 12.27 17.99 15.19
CA GLN A 3 13.34 17.01 15.02
C GLN A 3 12.74 15.66 14.64
N THR A 4 13.12 15.15 13.47
CA THR A 4 12.80 13.78 13.03
C THR A 4 13.93 12.83 13.44
N LEU A 5 13.64 11.53 13.52
CA LEU A 5 14.65 10.49 13.79
C LEU A 5 15.90 10.70 12.91
N ILE A 6 15.69 10.86 11.59
CA ILE A 6 16.80 11.05 10.64
C ILE A 6 17.59 12.34 10.89
N SER A 7 16.93 13.42 11.34
CA SER A 7 17.61 14.68 11.64
C SER A 7 18.52 14.59 12.87
N VAL A 8 18.19 13.72 13.83
CA VAL A 8 19.03 13.45 15.00
C VAL A 8 20.21 12.57 14.59
N LEU A 9 19.95 11.50 13.84
CA LEU A 9 20.99 10.57 13.37
C LEU A 9 22.01 11.24 12.45
N ASN A 10 21.58 12.14 11.56
CA ASN A 10 22.46 12.86 10.63
C ASN A 10 23.45 13.82 11.31
N ARG A 11 23.29 14.11 12.61
CA ARG A 11 24.27 14.91 13.39
C ARG A 11 25.41 14.05 13.93
N ARG A 12 25.32 12.74 13.82
CA ARG A 12 26.34 11.79 14.24
C ARG A 12 27.12 11.34 13.02
N GLU A 13 28.45 11.37 13.10
CA GLU A 13 29.33 10.89 12.02
C GLU A 13 29.22 9.37 11.83
N THR A 14 28.96 8.63 12.92
CA THR A 14 28.72 7.18 12.88
C THR A 14 27.72 6.80 13.98
N PRO A 15 26.40 6.82 13.70
CA PRO A 15 25.38 6.55 14.72
C PRO A 15 25.44 5.09 15.20
N SER A 16 25.40 4.91 16.51
CA SER A 16 25.32 3.61 17.18
C SER A 16 23.87 3.14 17.33
N VAL A 17 23.67 1.89 17.77
CA VAL A 17 22.34 1.37 18.15
C VAL A 17 21.71 2.22 19.24
N GLN A 18 22.51 2.68 20.20
CA GLN A 18 22.03 3.51 21.30
C GLN A 18 21.56 4.88 20.80
N ASP A 19 22.28 5.48 19.83
CA ASP A 19 21.86 6.73 19.20
C ASP A 19 20.50 6.60 18.50
N VAL A 20 20.18 5.44 17.92
CA VAL A 20 18.87 5.20 17.28
C VAL A 20 17.75 5.13 18.31
N ILE A 21 17.98 4.47 19.45
CA ILE A 21 16.99 4.36 20.53
C ILE A 21 16.70 5.75 21.12
N GLU A 22 17.75 6.51 21.43
CA GLU A 22 17.63 7.87 21.96
C GLU A 22 16.96 8.81 20.94
N ALA A 23 17.36 8.72 19.67
CA ALA A 23 16.76 9.51 18.62
C ALA A 23 15.28 9.18 18.40
N GLU A 24 14.87 7.92 18.56
CA GLU A 24 13.46 7.53 18.50
C GLU A 24 12.68 8.13 19.67
N ASP A 25 13.24 8.14 20.87
CA ASP A 25 12.65 8.77 22.07
C ASP A 25 12.54 10.30 21.93
N GLU A 26 13.46 10.95 21.23
CA GLU A 26 13.45 12.39 20.98
C GLU A 26 12.64 12.81 19.73
N ALA A 27 12.40 11.89 18.80
CA ALA A 27 11.76 12.19 17.53
C ALA A 27 10.33 12.76 17.73
N PHE A 28 10.06 13.87 17.05
CA PHE A 28 8.75 14.49 17.00
C PHE A 28 7.71 13.60 16.29
N ILE A 29 8.15 12.87 15.27
CA ILE A 29 7.29 11.91 14.56
C ILE A 29 7.37 10.59 15.32
N LYS A 30 6.35 10.31 16.13
CA LYS A 30 6.18 9.01 16.81
C LYS A 30 5.37 8.07 15.94
N VAL A 31 5.78 6.81 15.86
CA VAL A 31 4.95 5.75 15.26
C VAL A 31 3.72 5.52 16.14
N PRO A 32 2.50 5.67 15.61
CA PRO A 32 1.29 5.41 16.39
C PRO A 32 1.26 4.00 16.98
N GLY A 33 0.82 3.89 18.24
CA GLY A 33 0.59 2.58 18.89
C GLY A 33 -0.65 1.86 18.37
N SER A 34 -1.40 2.46 17.44
CA SER A 34 -2.58 1.87 16.84
C SER A 34 -2.82 2.41 15.43
N PHE A 35 -3.39 1.58 14.57
CA PHE A 35 -3.69 1.92 13.18
C PHE A 35 -5.03 1.32 12.78
N THR A 36 -5.70 1.93 11.80
CA THR A 36 -6.89 1.32 11.20
C THR A 36 -6.52 -0.01 10.53
N CYS A 37 -7.42 -0.98 10.59
CA CYS A 37 -7.33 -2.23 9.86
C CYS A 37 -7.03 -1.96 8.38
N LEU A 38 -6.07 -2.69 7.80
CA LEU A 38 -5.72 -2.51 6.39
C LEU A 38 -6.83 -2.94 5.42
N ASN A 39 -7.86 -3.66 5.86
CA ASN A 39 -9.05 -3.89 5.04
C ASN A 39 -9.78 -2.55 4.83
N PRO A 40 -9.85 -1.98 3.60
CA PRO A 40 -10.40 -0.64 3.38
C PRO A 40 -11.88 -0.51 3.77
N GLU A 41 -12.61 -1.62 3.81
CA GLU A 41 -14.01 -1.66 4.23
C GLU A 41 -14.17 -1.79 5.75
N CYS A 42 -13.08 -1.85 6.51
CA CYS A 42 -13.08 -2.06 7.95
C CYS A 42 -12.54 -0.82 8.68
N GLN A 43 -13.37 -0.26 9.58
CA GLN A 43 -13.01 0.90 10.39
C GLN A 43 -12.45 0.53 11.78
N GLN A 44 -12.21 -0.76 12.04
CA GLN A 44 -11.68 -1.22 13.32
C GLN A 44 -10.23 -0.80 13.50
N ILE A 45 -9.86 -0.44 14.73
CA ILE A 45 -8.49 -0.07 15.09
C ILE A 45 -7.74 -1.32 15.55
N CYS A 46 -6.59 -1.57 14.93
CA CYS A 46 -5.62 -2.55 15.38
C CYS A 46 -4.68 -1.87 16.38
N SER A 47 -4.70 -2.31 17.64
CA SER A 47 -3.77 -1.84 18.66
C SER A 47 -2.52 -2.70 18.70
N TRP A 48 -1.36 -2.05 18.75
CA TRP A 48 -0.08 -2.69 18.97
C TRP A 48 0.19 -2.74 20.47
N LYS A 49 0.55 -3.92 20.99
CA LYS A 49 1.06 -4.05 22.36
C LYS A 49 2.59 -3.94 22.32
N PRO A 50 3.18 -2.92 22.98
CA PRO A 50 4.63 -2.81 23.08
C PRO A 50 5.26 -4.11 23.59
N GLY A 51 6.39 -4.51 23.02
CA GLY A 51 7.11 -5.73 23.40
C GLY A 51 6.54 -7.05 22.86
N ARG A 52 5.45 -7.04 22.07
CA ARG A 52 4.92 -8.24 21.42
C ARG A 52 5.08 -8.20 19.90
N GLY A 53 6.19 -8.72 19.40
CA GLY A 53 6.38 -9.13 18.01
C GLY A 53 5.95 -8.13 16.93
N ARG A 54 5.67 -8.64 15.72
CA ARG A 54 5.23 -7.82 14.59
C ARG A 54 3.82 -7.25 14.84
N PRO A 55 3.57 -5.96 14.56
CA PRO A 55 2.22 -5.38 14.64
C PRO A 55 1.18 -6.17 13.83
N GLN A 56 0.00 -6.37 14.40
CA GLN A 56 -1.14 -6.88 13.64
C GLN A 56 -1.72 -5.74 12.81
N VAL A 57 -1.70 -5.92 11.49
CA VAL A 57 -2.21 -4.92 10.52
C VAL A 57 -3.67 -5.18 10.10
N PHE A 58 -4.24 -6.31 10.56
CA PHE A 58 -5.64 -6.66 10.39
C PHE A 58 -6.24 -7.00 11.75
N CYS A 59 -7.47 -6.54 12.02
CA CYS A 59 -8.17 -6.84 13.27
C CYS A 59 -8.57 -8.32 13.40
N SER A 60 -8.55 -9.06 12.29
CA SER A 60 -8.90 -10.49 12.26
C SER A 60 -8.36 -11.20 11.02
N ARG A 61 -8.24 -12.53 11.10
CA ARG A 61 -7.97 -13.40 9.93
C ARG A 61 -9.03 -13.24 8.84
N ARG A 62 -10.29 -12.94 9.21
CA ARG A 62 -11.38 -12.69 8.27
C ARG A 62 -11.14 -11.42 7.45
N CYS A 63 -10.70 -10.34 8.10
CA CYS A 63 -10.35 -9.10 7.40
C CYS A 63 -9.17 -9.30 6.45
N LYS A 64 -8.13 -10.04 6.89
CA LYS A 64 -7.02 -10.39 5.98
C LYS A 64 -7.52 -11.16 4.75
N LYS A 65 -8.30 -12.23 4.95
CA LYS A 65 -8.82 -13.03 3.82
C LYS A 65 -9.66 -12.21 2.85
N ARG A 66 -10.50 -11.30 3.36
CA ARG A 66 -11.32 -10.41 2.54
C ARG A 66 -10.45 -9.42 1.76
N TYR A 67 -9.46 -8.82 2.41
CA TYR A 67 -8.47 -7.95 1.78
C TYR A 67 -7.78 -8.66 0.61
N ASP A 68 -7.16 -9.83 0.87
CA ASP A 68 -6.42 -10.59 -0.14
C ASP A 68 -7.34 -10.97 -1.33
N ALA A 69 -8.58 -11.39 -1.03
CA ALA A 69 -9.55 -11.80 -2.05
C ALA A 69 -10.01 -10.63 -2.95
N VAL A 70 -10.28 -9.46 -2.35
CA VAL A 70 -10.68 -8.28 -3.13
C VAL A 70 -9.50 -7.74 -3.93
N GLN A 71 -8.31 -7.69 -3.35
CA GLN A 71 -7.08 -7.30 -4.04
C GLN A 71 -6.86 -8.18 -5.28
N ALA A 72 -6.89 -9.51 -5.13
CA ALA A 72 -6.71 -10.44 -6.24
C ALA A 72 -7.79 -10.28 -7.32
N ARG A 73 -9.05 -10.06 -6.94
CA ARG A 73 -10.14 -9.81 -7.89
C ARG A 73 -9.93 -8.50 -8.66
N LEU A 74 -9.56 -7.43 -7.97
CA LEU A 74 -9.32 -6.13 -8.61
C LEU A 74 -8.16 -6.22 -9.62
N MET A 75 -7.08 -6.94 -9.29
CA MET A 75 -5.98 -7.17 -10.24
C MET A 75 -6.48 -7.88 -11.51
N GLN A 76 -7.25 -8.97 -11.36
CA GLN A 76 -7.83 -9.68 -12.50
C GLN A 76 -8.79 -8.80 -13.32
N GLU A 77 -9.56 -7.92 -12.67
CA GLU A 77 -10.43 -6.97 -13.38
C GLU A 77 -9.60 -5.98 -14.20
N VAL A 78 -8.52 -5.43 -13.64
CA VAL A 78 -7.62 -4.51 -14.35
C VAL A 78 -7.01 -5.19 -15.58
N GLU A 79 -6.41 -6.37 -15.42
CA GLU A 79 -5.83 -7.16 -16.51
C GLU A 79 -6.84 -7.43 -17.62
N ARG A 80 -8.07 -7.82 -17.26
CA ARG A 80 -9.14 -8.10 -18.23
C ARG A 80 -9.59 -6.85 -18.98
N ILE A 81 -9.72 -5.73 -18.28
CA ILE A 81 -10.12 -4.45 -18.91
C ILE A 81 -9.03 -3.95 -19.86
N GLU A 82 -7.76 -4.06 -19.48
CA GLU A 82 -6.62 -3.74 -20.34
C GLU A 82 -6.63 -4.58 -21.62
N ALA A 83 -6.78 -5.90 -21.48
CA ALA A 83 -6.83 -6.80 -22.63
C ALA A 83 -8.07 -6.57 -23.54
N VAL A 84 -9.17 -6.02 -23.01
CA VAL A 84 -10.33 -5.61 -23.82
C VAL A 84 -10.02 -4.33 -24.61
N LEU A 85 -9.33 -3.36 -23.99
CA LEU A 85 -8.91 -2.12 -24.66
C LEU A 85 -7.95 -2.40 -25.81
N GLU A 86 -7.01 -3.33 -25.62
CA GLU A 86 -6.04 -3.72 -26.65
C GLU A 86 -6.71 -4.42 -27.85
N ARG A 87 -7.69 -5.30 -27.58
CA ARG A 87 -8.35 -6.10 -28.62
C ARG A 87 -9.53 -5.40 -29.31
N SER A 88 -9.93 -4.21 -28.85
CA SER A 88 -11.10 -3.50 -29.38
C SER A 88 -10.76 -2.15 -30.05
N PRO A 89 -9.85 -2.10 -31.04
CA PRO A 89 -9.44 -0.84 -31.67
C PRO A 89 -10.57 -0.17 -32.48
N ALA A 90 -11.60 -0.92 -32.88
CA ALA A 90 -12.76 -0.41 -33.64
C ALA A 90 -13.91 0.12 -32.77
N SER A 91 -13.74 0.19 -31.44
CA SER A 91 -14.76 0.69 -30.51
C SER A 91 -14.96 2.22 -30.64
N THR A 92 -16.18 2.69 -30.36
CA THR A 92 -16.49 4.12 -30.42
C THR A 92 -15.74 4.92 -29.34
N THR A 93 -15.52 6.21 -29.58
CA THR A 93 -14.86 7.09 -28.60
C THR A 93 -15.55 7.10 -27.23
N ALA A 94 -16.89 6.99 -27.20
CA ALA A 94 -17.66 6.97 -25.97
C ALA A 94 -17.43 5.67 -25.17
N GLU A 95 -17.43 4.52 -25.85
CA GLU A 95 -17.13 3.22 -25.23
C GLU A 95 -15.69 3.17 -24.71
N GLN A 96 -14.73 3.66 -25.50
CA GLN A 96 -13.34 3.74 -25.06
C GLN A 96 -13.18 4.60 -23.80
N LYS A 97 -13.87 5.75 -23.75
CA LYS A 97 -13.86 6.62 -22.57
C LYS A 97 -14.47 5.94 -21.34
N ALA A 98 -15.58 5.23 -21.52
CA ALA A 98 -16.24 4.50 -20.44
C ALA A 98 -15.32 3.41 -19.87
N ILE A 99 -14.72 2.59 -20.73
CA ILE A 99 -13.83 1.50 -20.32
C ILE A 99 -12.57 2.04 -19.63
N ARG A 100 -11.96 3.13 -20.16
CA ARG A 100 -10.81 3.78 -19.50
C ARG A 100 -11.17 4.36 -18.13
N SER A 101 -12.38 4.91 -17.96
CA SER A 101 -12.87 5.36 -16.67
C SER A 101 -13.00 4.20 -15.68
N MET A 102 -13.55 3.06 -16.11
CA MET A 102 -13.63 1.86 -15.27
C MET A 102 -12.23 1.36 -14.86
N LEU A 103 -11.28 1.33 -15.80
CA LEU A 103 -9.90 0.96 -15.53
C LEU A 103 -9.26 1.87 -14.47
N ALA A 104 -9.43 3.19 -14.63
CA ALA A 104 -8.91 4.18 -13.67
C ALA A 104 -9.50 3.98 -12.26
N GLN A 105 -10.80 3.70 -12.16
CA GLN A 105 -11.45 3.41 -10.88
C GLN A 105 -10.87 2.17 -10.20
N ARG A 106 -10.61 1.08 -10.95
CA ARG A 106 -10.04 -0.15 -10.38
C ARG A 106 -8.59 0.05 -9.93
N ARG A 107 -7.79 0.75 -10.73
CA ARG A 107 -6.42 1.13 -10.36
C ARG A 107 -6.40 2.01 -9.10
N TYR A 108 -7.31 2.98 -9.01
CA TYR A 108 -7.47 3.78 -7.79
C TYR A 108 -7.84 2.92 -6.58
N ALA A 109 -8.78 1.98 -6.74
CA ALA A 109 -9.15 1.06 -5.67
C ALA A 109 -7.96 0.21 -5.18
N LEU A 110 -7.12 -0.30 -6.09
CA LEU A 110 -5.92 -1.09 -5.75
C LEU A 110 -4.92 -0.36 -4.86
N ARG A 111 -4.83 0.97 -4.94
CA ARG A 111 -3.94 1.76 -4.06
C ARG A 111 -4.32 1.63 -2.59
N HIS A 112 -5.60 1.47 -2.28
CA HIS A 112 -6.06 1.18 -0.92
C HIS A 112 -5.69 -0.23 -0.44
N TYR A 113 -5.29 -1.11 -1.36
CA TYR A 113 -4.75 -2.44 -1.09
C TYR A 113 -3.22 -2.47 -1.22
N GLY A 114 -2.55 -1.32 -1.10
CA GLY A 114 -1.09 -1.22 -1.11
C GLY A 114 -0.43 -1.61 -2.43
N ILE A 115 -1.18 -1.60 -3.53
CA ILE A 115 -0.68 -1.91 -4.87
C ILE A 115 -0.76 -0.64 -5.72
N ASP A 116 0.39 -0.15 -6.19
CA ASP A 116 0.43 0.66 -7.40
C ASP A 116 0.60 -0.28 -8.60
N TYR A 117 -0.48 -0.45 -9.38
CA TYR A 117 -0.50 -1.39 -10.48
C TYR A 117 0.51 -1.02 -11.59
N GLN A 118 0.82 0.27 -11.78
CA GLN A 118 1.78 0.67 -12.81
C GLN A 118 3.21 0.27 -12.43
N GLU A 119 3.57 0.40 -11.16
CA GLU A 119 4.86 -0.04 -10.63
C GLU A 119 4.95 -1.57 -10.60
N PHE A 120 3.85 -2.23 -10.18
CA PHE A 120 3.75 -3.69 -10.14
C PHE A 120 4.01 -4.37 -11.51
N GLN A 121 3.45 -3.83 -12.60
CA GLN A 121 3.73 -4.35 -13.95
C GLN A 121 5.19 -4.10 -14.38
N GLY A 122 5.79 -2.99 -13.96
CA GLY A 122 7.19 -2.67 -14.23
C GLY A 122 8.15 -3.66 -13.58
N GLU A 123 7.86 -4.12 -12.36
CA GLU A 123 8.66 -5.13 -11.65
C GLU A 123 8.48 -6.54 -12.24
N ALA A 124 7.25 -6.92 -12.60
CA ALA A 124 6.96 -8.21 -13.22
C ALA A 124 7.69 -8.41 -14.56
N ASN A 125 7.85 -7.34 -15.35
CA ASN A 125 8.53 -7.38 -16.64
C ASN A 125 10.07 -7.34 -16.54
N GLN A 126 10.63 -7.07 -15.36
CA GLN A 126 12.09 -7.07 -15.12
C GLN A 126 12.62 -8.44 -14.64
N GLY A 127 11.74 -9.40 -14.35
CA GLY A 127 12.10 -10.74 -13.87
C GLY A 127 12.26 -11.82 -14.95
N THR A 128 12.18 -11.48 -16.23
CA THR A 128 12.27 -12.42 -17.36
C THR A 128 13.25 -11.93 -18.43
N ALA A 129 14.49 -11.66 -18.02
CA ALA A 129 15.63 -11.43 -18.92
C ALA A 129 16.73 -12.46 -18.64
#